data_AF-A0A847V364-F1
#
_entry.id   AF-A0A847V364-F1
#
_cell.length_a   1.000
_cell.length_b   1.000
_cell.length_c   1.000
_cell.angle_alpha   90.00
_cell.angle_beta   90.00
_cell.angle_gamma   90.00
#
_symmetry.space_group_name_H-M   'P 1'
#
loop_
_entity.id
_entity.type
_entity.pdbx_description
1 polymer ?
#
loop_
_entity_poly.entity_id
_entity_poly.type
_entity_poly.pdbx_seq_one_letter_code
_entity_poly.pdbx_strand_id
1 'polypeptide(L)' 'MVDTRTLRILQSAVTIGLGFFLGSYFGHLLELSPIGTGLLAGGFCFLANVIT' A
#
# COMPACT_ATOMS: atom_id res chain seq x y z
N MET A 1 -15.81 -17.26 15.06
CA MET A 1 -16.19 -16.50 13.86
C MET A 1 -15.27 -15.29 13.79
N VAL A 2 -14.45 -15.14 12.76
CA VAL A 2 -13.60 -13.94 12.59
C VAL A 2 -14.49 -12.83 12.05
N ASP A 3 -14.51 -11.68 12.74
CA ASP A 3 -15.32 -10.54 12.37
C ASP A 3 -14.94 -9.99 10.98
N THR A 4 -15.95 -9.73 10.16
CA THR A 4 -15.80 -9.15 8.82
C THR A 4 -15.14 -7.77 8.86
N ARG A 5 -15.27 -7.02 9.97
CA ARG A 5 -14.55 -5.76 10.19
C ARG A 5 -13.04 -5.97 10.31
N THR A 6 -12.63 -6.96 11.09
CA THR A 6 -11.21 -7.29 11.29
C THR A 6 -10.55 -7.71 9.97
N LEU A 7 -11.28 -8.48 9.14
CA LEU A 7 -10.79 -8.91 7.85
C LEU A 7 -10.54 -7.74 6.87
N ARG A 8 -11.44 -6.76 6.85
CA ARG A 8 -11.29 -5.55 6.00
C ARG A 8 -10.10 -4.69 6.43
N ILE A 9 -9.92 -4.50 7.74
CA ILE A 9 -8.78 -3.74 8.28
C ILE A 9 -7.46 -4.44 7.92
N LEU A 10 -7.41 -5.76 8.08
CA LEU A 10 -6.24 -6.56 7.74
C LEU A 10 -5.93 -6.45 6.23
N GLN A 11 -6.95 -6.58 5.39
CA GLN A 11 -6.81 -6.42 3.94
C GLN A 11 -6.28 -5.02 3.58
N SER A 12 -6.81 -3.95 4.20
CA SER A 12 -6.28 -2.60 4.01
C SER A 12 -4.81 -2.48 4.39
N ALA A 13 -4.42 -2.98 5.56
CA ALA A 13 -3.03 -2.91 6.02
C ALA A 13 -2.08 -3.65 5.07
N VAL A 14 -2.48 -4.83 4.59
CA VAL A 14 -1.69 -5.64 3.66
C VAL A 14 -1.55 -4.95 2.30
N THR A 15 -2.64 -4.38 1.76
CA THR A 15 -2.60 -3.68 0.46
C THR A 15 -1.71 -2.45 0.51
N ILE A 16 -1.76 -1.68 1.59
CA ILE A 16 -0.88 -0.51 1.77
C ILE A 16 0.59 -0.94 1.89
N GLY A 17 0.86 -1.98 2.68
CA GLY A 17 2.22 -2.51 2.86
C GLY A 17 2.83 -3.02 1.55
N LEU A 18 2.05 -3.76 0.75
CA LEU A 18 2.46 -4.22 -0.57
C LEU A 18 2.68 -3.05 -1.55
N GLY A 19 1.78 -2.06 -1.54
CA GLY A 19 1.91 -0.86 -2.35
C GLY A 19 3.18 -0.07 -2.03
N PHE A 20 3.49 0.11 -0.74
CA PHE A 20 4.72 0.77 -0.31
C PHE A 20 5.97 -0.01 -0.73
N PHE A 21 5.97 -1.34 -0.53
CA PHE A 21 7.10 -2.18 -0.87
C PHE A 21 7.39 -2.19 -2.37
N LEU A 22 6.36 -2.40 -3.20
CA LEU A 22 6.48 -2.38 -4.65
C LEU A 22 6.88 -0.97 -5.14
N GLY A 23 6.23 0.08 -4.64
CA GLY A 23 6.56 1.46 -4.99
C GLY A 23 8.00 1.82 -4.63
N SER A 24 8.49 1.36 -3.48
CA SER A 24 9.89 1.55 -3.08
C SER A 24 10.86 0.78 -3.97
N TYR A 25 10.51 -0.45 -4.32
CA TYR A 25 11.32 -1.29 -5.22
C TYR A 25 11.44 -0.68 -6.62
N PHE A 26 10.33 -0.26 -7.22
CA PHE A 26 10.34 0.43 -8.51
C PHE A 26 11.03 1.80 -8.42
N GLY A 27 10.84 2.53 -7.33
CA GLY A 27 11.56 3.78 -7.07
C GLY A 27 13.08 3.55 -7.08
N HIS A 28 13.54 2.48 -6.44
CA HIS A 28 14.96 2.11 -6.45
C HIS A 28 15.46 1.70 -7.85
N LEU A 29 14.70 0.90 -8.60
CA LEU A 29 15.05 0.48 -9.96
C LEU A 29 15.13 1.64 -10.96
N LEU A 30 14.31 2.68 -10.76
CA LEU A 30 14.22 3.85 -11.63
C LEU A 30 15.10 5.02 -11.17
N GLU A 31 15.97 4.80 -10.17
CA GLU A 31 16.82 5.84 -9.55
C GLU A 31 16.02 7.05 -9.01
N LEU A 32 14.74 6.83 -8.68
CA LEU A 32 13.88 7.80 -8.01
C LEU A 32 14.02 7.66 -6.49
N SER A 33 13.47 8.63 -5.74
CA SER A 33 13.40 8.54 -4.27
C SER A 33 12.57 7.31 -3.86
N PRO A 34 13.18 6.22 -3.33
CA PRO A 34 12.46 4.98 -3.06
C PRO A 34 11.39 5.20 -1.99
N ILE A 35 11.72 5.99 -0.96
CA ILE A 35 10.81 6.34 0.11
C ILE A 35 9.65 7.18 -0.43
N GLY A 36 9.92 8.19 -1.27
CA GLY A 36 8.89 9.03 -1.86
C GLY A 36 7.92 8.24 -2.75
N THR A 37 8.46 7.41 -3.64
CA THR A 37 7.66 6.57 -4.54
C THR A 37 6.87 5.51 -3.77
N GLY A 38 7.47 4.92 -2.73
CA GLY A 38 6.78 4.00 -1.82
C GLY A 38 5.63 4.66 -1.06
N LEU A 39 5.85 5.86 -0.50
CA LEU A 39 4.79 6.61 0.19
C LEU A 39 3.65 7.00 -0.74
N LEU A 40 3.95 7.41 -1.97
CA LEU A 40 2.94 7.72 -2.99
C LEU A 40 2.14 6.47 -3.36
N ALA A 41 2.81 5.36 -3.68
CA ALA A 41 2.15 4.10 -4.05
C ALA A 41 1.30 3.54 -2.91
N GLY A 42 1.84 3.51 -1.68
CA GLY A 42 1.10 3.10 -0.49
C GLY A 42 -0.11 4.00 -0.19
N GLY A 43 0.04 5.32 -0.38
CA GLY A 43 -1.04 6.30 -0.24
C GLY A 43 -2.16 6.13 -1.27
N PHE A 44 -1.82 5.89 -2.54
CA PHE A 44 -2.80 5.56 -3.58
C PHE A 44 -3.51 4.23 -3.30
N CYS A 45 -2.78 3.21 -2.83
CA CYS A 45 -3.36 1.94 -2.42
C CYS A 45 -4.35 2.08 -1.26
N PHE A 46 -4.06 2.93 -0.27
CA PHE A 46 -5.01 3.26 0.79
C PHE A 46 -6.27 3.92 0.22
N LEU A 47 -6.11 4.95 -0.62
CA LEU A 47 -7.22 5.68 -1.20
C LEU A 47 -8.12 4.78 -2.06
N ALA A 48 -7.53 3.92 -2.89
CA ALA A 48 -8.26 2.95 -3.70
C ALA A 48 -9.08 1.99 -2.82
N ASN A 49 -8.50 1.52 -1.71
CA ASN A 49 -9.18 0.58 -0.81
C ASN A 49 -10.24 1.23 0.09
N VAL A 50 -10.27 2.56 0.20
CA VAL A 50 -11.33 3.32 0.90
C VAL A 50 -12.51 3.60 -0.02
N ILE A 51 -12.26 3.80 -1.31
CA ILE A 51 -13.30 4.11 -2.31
C ILE A 51 -14.03 2.85 -2.80
N THR A 52 -13.39 1.69 -2.72
CA THR A 52 -13.92 0.38 -3.14
C THR A 52 -14.68 -0.30 -2.00
#